data_AF-A0A894KAA5-F1
#
_entry.id   AF-A0A894KAA5-F1
#
_cell.length_a   1.000
_cell.length_b   1.000
_cell.length_c   1.000
_cell.angle_alpha   90.00
_cell.angle_beta   90.00
_cell.angle_gamma   90.00
#
_symmetry.space_group_name_H-M   'P 1'
#
loop_
_entity.id
_entity.type
_entity.pdbx_description
1 polymer ?
#
loop_
_entity_poly.entity_id
_entity_poly.type
_entity_poly.pdbx_seq_one_letter_code
_entity_poly.pdbx_strand_id
1 'polypeptide(L)' 'MPNIFSLICICLNSALQPSGFFFAKLPEAYAFLNPIVDFMPVIPVLFFLLAFVWQAAVSFR' A
#
# COMPACT_ATOMS: atom_id res chain seq x y z
N MET A 1 -19.93 17.28 15.79
CA MET A 1 -19.42 15.92 16.11
C MET A 1 -19.21 15.19 14.79
N PRO A 2 -17.98 14.78 14.43
CA PRO A 2 -17.78 14.04 13.17
C PRO A 2 -18.44 12.66 13.28
N ASN A 3 -19.35 12.37 12.35
CA ASN A 3 -19.95 11.04 12.18
C ASN A 3 -18.85 10.00 11.90
N ILE A 4 -18.97 8.78 12.43
CA ILE A 4 -18.08 7.64 12.15
C ILE A 4 -17.83 7.46 10.64
N PHE A 5 -18.85 7.66 9.81
CA PHE A 5 -18.71 7.60 8.35
C PHE A 5 -17.76 8.68 7.80
N SER A 6 -17.83 9.90 8.34
CA SER A 6 -16.94 11.01 7.97
C SER A 6 -15.50 10.73 8.41
N LEU A 7 -15.31 10.08 9.57
CA LEU A 7 -13.99 9.67 10.04
C LEU A 7 -13.36 8.61 9.11
N ILE A 8 -14.15 7.62 8.69
CA ILE A 8 -13.72 6.59 7.73
C ILE A 8 -13.36 7.22 6.38
N CYS A 9 -14.17 8.16 5.88
CA CYS A 9 -13.91 8.85 4.61
C CYS A 9 -12.63 9.71 4.65
N ILE A 10 -12.33 10.35 5.79
CA ILE A 10 -11.09 11.12 5.97
C ILE A 10 -9.89 10.17 6.04
N CYS A 11 -9.97 9.09 6.84
CA CYS A 11 -8.90 8.09 6.93
C CYS A 11 -8.61 7.44 5.58
N LEU A 12 -9.63 7.13 4.78
CA LEU A 12 -9.43 6.59 3.43
C LEU A 12 -8.80 7.62 2.49
N ASN A 13 -9.24 8.89 2.51
CA ASN A 13 -8.63 9.94 1.67
C ASN A 13 -7.17 10.18 2.04
N SER A 14 -6.81 10.12 3.32
CA SER A 14 -5.41 10.23 3.78
C SER A 14 -4.55 9.05 3.33
N ALA A 15 -5.10 7.84 3.35
CA ALA A 15 -4.40 6.63 2.91
C ALA A 15 -4.29 6.51 1.39
N LEU A 16 -5.25 7.09 0.66
CA LEU A 16 -5.34 7.04 -0.80
C LEU A 16 -4.81 8.28 -1.51
N GLN A 17 -4.53 9.39 -0.81
CA GLN A 17 -3.76 10.50 -1.38
C GLN A 17 -2.33 10.01 -1.61
N PRO A 18 -1.91 9.71 -2.85
CA PRO A 18 -0.52 9.47 -3.14
C PRO A 18 0.08 10.86 -3.29
N SER A 19 0.38 11.53 -2.17
CA SER A 19 1.12 12.79 -2.18
C SER A 19 2.53 12.50 -2.67
N GLY A 20 2.68 12.38 -3.99
CA GLY A 20 3.93 12.07 -4.66
C GLY A 20 4.29 10.58 -4.60
N PHE A 21 3.91 9.83 -5.64
CA PHE A 21 4.83 8.81 -6.16
C PHE A 21 6.10 9.55 -6.58
N PHE A 22 6.99 9.85 -5.63
CA PHE A 22 8.30 10.40 -5.92
C PHE A 22 9.10 9.31 -6.62
N PHE A 23 9.02 9.27 -7.95
CA PHE A 23 9.98 8.57 -8.78
C PHE A 23 11.30 9.35 -8.79
N ALA A 24 11.98 9.36 -7.63
CA ALA A 24 13.35 9.80 -7.56
C ALA A 24 14.23 8.70 -8.18
N LYS A 25 15.16 9.09 -9.06
CA LYS A 25 16.17 8.13 -9.54
C LYS A 25 17.00 7.65 -8.36
N LEU A 26 17.20 6.34 -8.29
CA LEU A 26 18.16 5.77 -7.36
C LEU A 26 19.56 6.32 -7.68
N PRO A 27 20.47 6.41 -6.69
CA PRO A 27 21.87 6.67 -6.95
C PRO A 27 22.43 5.65 -7.95
N GLU A 28 23.42 6.05 -8.76
CA GLU A 28 23.93 5.25 -9.89
C GLU A 28 24.36 3.83 -9.49
N ALA A 29 24.98 3.66 -8.31
CA ALA A 29 25.37 2.36 -7.77
C ALA A 29 24.20 1.38 -7.54
N TYR A 30 22.97 1.90 -7.39
CA TYR A 30 21.75 1.13 -7.16
C TYR A 30 20.82 1.10 -8.37
N ALA A 31 21.25 1.63 -9.54
CA ALA A 31 20.39 1.71 -10.72
C ALA A 31 19.89 0.33 -11.20
N PHE A 32 20.62 -0.75 -10.92
CA PHE A 32 20.18 -2.11 -11.23
C PHE A 32 18.97 -2.57 -10.40
N LEU A 33 18.69 -1.93 -9.26
CA LEU A 33 17.54 -2.20 -8.38
C LEU A 33 16.29 -1.41 -8.77
N ASN A 34 16.37 -0.49 -9.74
CA ASN A 34 15.21 0.29 -10.20
C ASN A 34 13.97 -0.60 -10.45
N PRO A 35 14.07 -1.75 -11.15
CA PRO A 35 12.90 -2.59 -11.37
C PRO A 35 12.23 -3.07 -10.07
N ILE A 36 12.99 -3.32 -9.01
CA ILE A 36 12.45 -3.77 -7.71
C ILE A 36 11.74 -2.61 -7.01
N VAL A 37 12.36 -1.42 -7.02
CA VAL A 37 11.80 -0.21 -6.38
C VAL A 37 10.50 0.20 -7.06
N ASP A 38 10.38 0.01 -8.37
CA ASP A 38 9.14 0.27 -9.11
C ASP A 38 7.95 -0.58 -8.62
N PHE A 39 8.21 -1.78 -8.07
CA PHE A 39 7.17 -2.63 -7.48
C PHE A 39 6.92 -2.38 -5.99
N MET A 40 7.83 -1.73 -5.25
CA MET A 40 7.68 -1.52 -3.80
C MET A 40 6.36 -0.86 -3.38
N PRO A 41 5.79 0.11 -4.12
CA PRO A 41 4.51 0.72 -3.75
C PRO A 41 3.31 -0.26 -3.73
N VAL A 42 3.42 -1.44 -4.37
CA VAL A 42 2.35 -2.45 -4.38
C VAL A 42 2.30 -3.27 -3.08
N ILE A 43 3.37 -3.26 -2.28
CA ILE A 43 3.52 -4.10 -1.08
C ILE A 43 2.32 -3.98 -0.10
N PRO A 44 1.78 -2.79 0.21
CA PRO A 44 0.61 -2.68 1.11
C PRO A 44 -0.61 -3.45 0.59
N VAL A 45 -0.84 -3.47 -0.73
CA VAL A 45 -1.93 -4.24 -1.37
C VAL A 45 -1.68 -5.74 -1.21
N LEU A 46 -0.43 -6.19 -1.35
CA LEU A 46 -0.09 -7.61 -1.15
C LEU A 46 -0.36 -8.07 0.29
N PHE A 47 -0.08 -7.23 1.30
CA PHE A 47 -0.42 -7.55 2.69
C PHE A 47 -1.94 -7.59 2.95
N PHE A 48 -2.70 -6.70 2.32
CA PHE A 48 -4.15 -6.75 2.38
C PHE A 48 -4.68 -8.06 1.77
N LEU A 49 -4.18 -8.46 0.59
CA LEU A 49 -4.55 -9.73 -0.03
C LEU A 49 -4.10 -10.94 0.79
N LEU A 50 -2.93 -10.86 1.42
CA LEU A 50 -2.41 -11.90 2.30
C LEU A 50 -3.36 -12.18 3.47
N ALA A 51 -4.09 -11.18 3.98
CA ALA A 51 -5.09 -11.41 5.02
C ALA A 51 -6.21 -12.36 4.54
N PHE A 52 -6.64 -12.26 3.29
CA PHE A 52 -7.63 -13.16 2.71
C PHE A 52 -7.05 -14.54 2.42
N VAL A 53 -5.80 -14.61 1.95
CA VAL A 53 -5.09 -15.89 1.79
C VAL A 53 -4.97 -16.61 3.13
N TRP A 54 -4.62 -15.87 4.19
CA TRP A 54 -4.52 -16.41 5.54
C TRP A 54 -5.89 -16.88 6.05
N GLN A 55 -6.93 -16.07 5.90
CA GLN A 55 -8.29 -16.47 6.27
C GLN A 55 -8.77 -17.69 5.50
N ALA A 56 -8.51 -17.77 4.20
CA ALA A 56 -8.81 -18.95 3.39
C ALA A 56 -8.05 -20.19 3.89
N ALA A 57 -6.79 -20.06 4.30
CA ALA A 57 -5.99 -21.16 4.84
C ALA A 57 -6.57 -21.75 6.14
N VAL A 58 -7.25 -20.94 6.96
CA VAL A 58 -7.98 -21.39 8.16
C VAL A 58 -9.49 -21.59 7.91
N SER A 59 -9.91 -21.68 6.64
CA SER A 59 -11.29 -21.91 6.20
C SER A 59 -12.29 -20.84 6.64
N PHE A 60 -11.88 -19.57 6.75
CA PHE A 60 -12.72 -18.44 7.17
C PHE A 60 -13.48 -18.70 8.48
N ARG A 61 -12.76 -19.28 9.46
CA ARG A 61 -13.25 -19.49 10.83
C ARG A 61 -12.97 -18.28 11.70
#